data_AF-A0A2A4MKI9-F1
#
_entry.id   AF-A0A2A4MKI9-F1
#
_cell.length_a   1.000
_cell.length_b   1.000
_cell.length_c   1.000
_cell.angle_alpha   90.00
_cell.angle_beta   90.00
_cell.angle_gamma   90.00
#
_symmetry.space_group_name_H-M   'P 1'
#
loop_
_entity.id
_entity.type
_entity.pdbx_description
1 polymer ?
#
loop_
_entity_poly.entity_id
_entity_poly.type
_entity_poly.pdbx_seq_one_letter_code
_entity_poly.pdbx_strand_id
1 'polypeptide(L)'
;MKHYAGKLLIVVSIMLSAGCDSEPRSSRLSQSPESTVSVQGSQADNILNHLCGGCHVLPKPATKTAAEWPSVVWRMQTHRSQRAMQLLSETEINEITEYLIQNAKEQ
;
A
#
# COMPACT_ATOMS: atom_id res chain seq x y z
N MET A 1 38.72 -30.50 16.13
CA MET A 1 38.23 -30.87 17.47
C MET A 1 36.73 -31.11 17.39
N LYS A 2 36.27 -32.37 17.42
CA LYS A 2 34.85 -32.72 17.40
C LYS A 2 34.61 -33.83 18.42
N HIS A 3 34.10 -33.46 19.59
CA HIS A 3 33.48 -34.41 20.53
C HIS A 3 32.29 -33.70 21.17
N TYR A 4 31.08 -34.09 20.78
CA TYR A 4 29.92 -34.00 21.66
C TYR A 4 29.44 -35.43 21.87
N ALA A 5 29.72 -35.90 23.08
CA ALA A 5 29.15 -37.09 23.66
C ALA A 5 27.76 -36.75 24.22
N GLY A 6 26.87 -37.74 24.22
CA GLY A 6 25.80 -37.79 25.21
C GLY A 6 24.43 -38.07 24.63
N LYS A 7 24.01 -39.33 24.83
CA LYS A 7 22.67 -39.81 25.20
C LYS A 7 21.47 -38.99 24.68
N LEU A 8 20.46 -39.68 24.17
CA LEU A 8 19.27 -40.02 24.99
C LEU A 8 18.16 -40.64 24.12
N LEU A 9 17.75 -41.85 24.52
CA LEU A 9 16.44 -42.49 24.36
C LEU A 9 15.91 -42.81 22.96
N ILE A 10 15.99 -44.12 22.68
CA ILE A 10 14.98 -44.86 21.94
C ILE A 10 13.63 -44.64 22.62
N VAL A 11 12.67 -44.07 21.89
CA VAL A 11 11.24 -44.35 22.07
C VAL A 11 10.66 -44.56 20.69
N VAL A 12 10.57 -45.83 20.33
CA VAL A 12 9.71 -46.31 19.25
C VAL A 12 8.28 -45.94 19.60
N SER A 13 7.61 -45.18 18.74
CA SER A 13 6.16 -45.06 18.75
C SER A 13 5.64 -45.36 17.36
N ILE A 14 5.18 -46.60 17.25
CA ILE A 14 4.33 -47.15 16.20
C ILE A 14 3.11 -46.25 16.06
N MET A 15 2.78 -45.77 14.86
CA MET A 15 1.37 -45.65 14.45
C MET A 15 1.26 -45.70 12.92
N LEU A 16 0.77 -46.86 12.48
CA LEU A 16 0.29 -47.14 11.14
C LEU A 16 -1.02 -46.37 10.97
N SER A 17 -1.06 -45.35 10.12
CA SER A 17 -2.33 -44.82 9.60
C SER A 17 -2.16 -44.52 8.12
N ALA A 18 -2.88 -45.35 7.34
CA ALA A 18 -3.21 -45.11 5.96
C ALA A 18 -3.68 -43.66 5.76
N GLY A 19 -3.29 -43.09 4.62
CA GLY A 19 -3.56 -41.70 4.28
C GLY A 19 -5.04 -41.36 4.27
N CYS A 20 -5.32 -40.13 4.70
CA CYS A 20 -6.40 -39.33 4.15
C CYS A 20 -5.80 -38.00 3.70
N ASP A 21 -6.03 -37.71 2.43
CA ASP A 21 -5.75 -36.47 1.74
C ASP A 21 -6.13 -35.25 2.60
N SER A 22 -5.20 -34.33 2.80
CA SER A 22 -5.42 -33.12 3.59
C SER A 22 -5.35 -31.89 2.69
N GLU A 23 -6.46 -31.56 2.03
CA GLU A 23 -6.78 -30.18 1.63
C GLU A 23 -7.12 -29.37 2.89
N PRO A 24 -6.52 -28.19 3.13
CA PRO A 24 -7.14 -27.19 3.99
C PRO A 24 -7.88 -26.17 3.13
N ARG A 25 -9.13 -26.49 2.82
CA ARG A 25 -10.14 -25.51 2.41
C ARG A 25 -11.00 -25.16 3.62
N SER A 26 -11.05 -23.85 3.87
CA SER A 26 -12.09 -23.12 4.61
C SER A 26 -11.80 -22.78 6.08
N SER A 27 -11.60 -21.48 6.31
CA SER A 27 -12.20 -20.78 7.46
C SER A 27 -12.38 -19.30 7.09
N ARG A 28 -13.47 -19.05 6.35
CA ARG A 28 -14.11 -17.75 6.23
C ARG A 28 -15.02 -17.61 7.46
N LEU A 29 -14.62 -16.87 8.51
CA LEU A 29 -15.53 -16.11 9.38
C LEU A 29 -14.80 -15.16 10.36
N SER A 30 -14.83 -13.86 10.07
CA SER A 30 -15.11 -12.78 11.03
C SER A 30 -15.08 -11.45 10.30
N GLN A 31 -16.15 -11.19 9.55
CA GLN A 31 -16.60 -9.83 9.29
C GLN A 31 -17.63 -9.54 10.37
N SER A 32 -17.22 -8.76 11.38
CA SER A 32 -18.15 -8.14 12.30
C SER A 32 -18.69 -6.88 11.61
N PRO A 33 -20.02 -6.72 11.47
CA PRO A 33 -20.62 -5.49 10.99
C PRO A 33 -20.75 -4.50 12.16
N GLU A 34 -20.64 -3.22 11.83
CA GLU A 34 -20.90 -2.05 12.67
C GLU A 34 -19.69 -1.43 13.39
N SER A 35 -19.01 -0.56 12.63
CA SER A 35 -18.75 0.81 13.07
C SER A 35 -18.61 1.68 11.82
N THR A 36 -19.72 2.26 11.42
CA THR A 36 -19.80 3.41 10.52
C THR A 36 -19.11 4.60 11.18
N VAL A 37 -17.79 4.65 11.03
CA VAL A 37 -17.04 5.89 11.06
C VAL A 37 -16.51 6.06 9.65
N SER A 38 -17.00 7.09 8.97
CA SER A 38 -16.38 7.59 7.74
C SER A 38 -15.01 8.19 8.11
N VAL A 39 -14.04 7.31 8.34
CA VAL A 39 -12.60 7.61 8.28
C VAL A 39 -12.15 7.04 6.95
N GLN A 40 -12.49 7.73 5.87
CA GLN A 40 -12.14 7.30 4.53
C GLN A 40 -11.51 8.49 3.82
N GLY A 41 -10.19 8.63 4.02
CA GLY A 41 -9.39 8.93 2.86
C GLY A 41 -9.46 7.69 1.97
N SER A 42 -9.92 7.85 0.73
CA SER A 42 -9.82 6.82 -0.30
C SER A 42 -8.36 6.34 -0.44
N GLN A 43 -8.14 5.19 -1.09
CA GLN A 43 -6.79 4.73 -1.41
C GLN A 43 -5.96 5.82 -2.13
N ALA A 44 -6.64 6.68 -2.90
CA ALA A 44 -6.01 7.77 -3.59
C ALA A 44 -5.63 8.94 -2.65
N ASP A 45 -6.38 9.17 -1.58
CA ASP A 45 -6.06 10.21 -0.59
C ASP A 45 -4.81 9.88 0.20
N ASN A 46 -4.57 8.61 0.56
CA ASN A 46 -3.30 8.24 1.20
C ASN A 46 -2.14 8.32 0.21
N ILE A 47 -2.33 7.91 -1.05
CA ILE A 47 -1.29 8.06 -2.09
C ILE A 47 -0.92 9.55 -2.26
N LEU A 48 -1.90 10.45 -2.35
CA LEU A 48 -1.67 11.89 -2.41
C LEU A 48 -0.88 12.39 -1.21
N ASN A 49 -1.25 11.97 0.00
CA ASN A 49 -0.54 12.36 1.21
C ASN A 49 0.92 11.89 1.19
N HIS A 50 1.16 10.63 0.84
CA HIS A 50 2.51 10.05 0.80
C HIS A 50 3.40 10.69 -0.28
N LEU A 51 2.86 10.93 -1.48
CA LEU A 51 3.65 11.43 -2.60
C LEU A 51 3.86 12.96 -2.55
N CYS A 52 2.85 13.70 -2.08
CA CYS A 52 2.81 15.17 -2.18
C CYS A 52 2.96 15.92 -0.84
N GLY A 53 2.73 15.25 0.30
CA GLY A 53 2.73 15.88 1.63
C GLY A 53 4.12 16.19 2.23
N GLY A 54 5.20 15.72 1.62
CA GLY A 54 6.56 15.87 2.16
C GLY A 54 7.19 17.27 2.02
N CYS A 55 6.54 18.20 1.31
CA CYS A 55 7.12 19.50 0.94
C CYS A 55 6.43 20.72 1.55
N HIS A 56 5.10 20.70 1.62
CA HIS A 56 4.22 21.78 2.07
C HIS A 56 2.77 21.24 2.11
N VAL A 57 1.79 22.14 2.21
CA VAL A 57 0.34 21.81 2.18
C VAL A 57 -0.03 20.95 0.97
N LEU A 58 -0.88 19.95 1.19
CA LEU A 58 -1.37 19.08 0.13
C LEU A 58 -2.15 19.87 -0.93
N PRO A 59 -2.00 19.54 -2.22
CA PRO A 59 -2.82 20.14 -3.26
C PRO A 59 -4.27 19.69 -3.06
N LYS A 60 -5.20 20.63 -3.18
CA LYS A 60 -6.64 20.35 -3.12
C LYS A 60 -7.17 20.20 -4.56
N PRO A 61 -7.71 19.04 -4.97
CA PRO A 61 -8.13 18.80 -6.35
C PRO A 61 -9.10 19.86 -6.92
N ALA A 62 -10.03 20.35 -6.11
CA ALA A 62 -11.02 21.36 -6.51
C ALA A 62 -10.44 22.78 -6.72
N THR A 63 -9.12 23.00 -6.61
CA THR A 63 -8.50 24.34 -6.78
C THR A 63 -8.03 24.64 -8.20
N LYS A 64 -7.97 23.63 -9.06
CA LYS A 64 -7.59 23.75 -10.47
C LYS A 64 -8.54 22.96 -11.33
N THR A 65 -8.66 23.37 -12.59
CA THR A 65 -9.40 22.64 -13.63
C THR A 65 -8.63 21.40 -14.05
N ALA A 66 -9.32 20.42 -14.64
CA ALA A 66 -8.70 19.19 -15.15
C ALA A 66 -7.52 19.48 -16.11
N ALA A 67 -7.65 20.50 -16.96
CA ALA A 67 -6.62 20.86 -17.93
C ALA A 67 -5.35 21.48 -17.30
N GLU A 68 -5.46 22.07 -16.11
CA GLU A 68 -4.33 22.72 -15.43
C GLU A 68 -3.47 21.73 -14.63
N TRP A 69 -4.07 20.64 -14.13
CA TRP A 69 -3.42 19.71 -13.21
C TRP A 69 -2.11 19.08 -13.74
N PRO A 70 -2.02 18.63 -15.00
CA PRO A 70 -0.77 18.09 -15.54
C PRO A 70 0.43 19.07 -15.40
N SER A 71 0.21 20.36 -15.67
CA SER A 71 1.25 21.37 -15.54
C SER A 71 1.67 21.59 -14.08
N VAL A 72 0.72 21.51 -13.14
CA VAL A 72 1.00 21.64 -11.71
C VAL A 72 1.86 20.48 -11.20
N VAL A 73 1.50 19.24 -11.57
CA VAL A 73 2.28 18.05 -11.17
C VAL A 73 3.69 18.10 -11.74
N TRP A 74 3.85 18.50 -13.02
CA TRP A 74 5.17 18.69 -13.62
C TRP A 74 6.02 19.70 -12.84
N ARG A 75 5.44 20.84 -12.47
CA ARG A 75 6.15 21.86 -11.67
C ARG A 75 6.53 21.34 -10.28
N MET A 76 5.70 20.53 -9.64
CA MET A 76 6.03 19.88 -8.37
C MET A 76 7.24 18.94 -8.53
N GLN A 77 7.27 18.11 -9.58
CA GLN A 77 8.40 17.25 -9.88
C GLN A 77 9.69 18.06 -10.14
N THR A 78 9.61 19.16 -10.89
CA THR A 78 10.75 20.08 -11.08
C THR A 78 11.26 20.62 -9.75
N HIS A 79 10.37 21.05 -8.85
CA HIS A 79 10.78 21.53 -7.52
C HIS A 79 11.39 20.43 -6.65
N ARG A 80 10.91 19.18 -6.75
CA ARG A 80 11.53 18.02 -6.07
C ARG A 80 12.97 17.84 -6.53
N SER A 81 13.20 17.87 -7.85
CA SER A 81 14.54 17.79 -8.44
C SER A 81 15.46 18.91 -7.93
N GLN A 82 15.00 20.17 -7.98
CA GLN A 82 15.78 21.32 -7.53
C GLN A 82 16.14 21.28 -6.04
N ARG A 83 15.34 20.60 -5.23
CA ARG A 83 15.57 20.44 -3.78
C ARG A 83 16.23 19.10 -3.42
N ALA A 84 16.77 18.38 -4.40
CA ALA A 84 17.41 17.07 -4.23
C ALA A 84 16.52 16.07 -3.47
N MET A 85 15.21 16.13 -3.68
CA MET A 85 14.25 15.19 -3.14
C MET A 85 14.09 13.99 -4.07
N GLN A 86 13.63 12.87 -3.53
CA GLN A 86 13.27 11.71 -4.33
C GLN A 86 12.31 12.11 -5.45
N LEU A 87 12.64 11.79 -6.68
CA LEU A 87 11.76 12.02 -7.83
C LEU A 87 10.62 11.00 -7.81
N LEU A 88 9.42 11.44 -8.22
CA LEU A 88 8.33 10.52 -8.50
C LEU A 88 8.64 9.75 -9.79
N SER A 89 8.28 8.47 -9.80
CA SER A 89 8.28 7.64 -11.00
C SER A 89 7.18 8.07 -11.97
N GLU A 90 7.27 7.60 -13.21
CA GLU A 90 6.25 7.88 -14.23
C GLU A 90 4.87 7.35 -13.81
N THR A 91 4.82 6.14 -13.23
CA THR A 91 3.56 5.55 -12.71
C THR A 91 2.95 6.43 -11.62
N GLU A 92 3.73 6.85 -10.63
CA GLU A 92 3.25 7.73 -9.55
C GLU A 92 2.76 9.09 -10.08
N ILE A 93 3.45 9.66 -11.07
CA ILE A 93 3.04 10.90 -11.73
C ILE A 93 1.68 10.73 -12.43
N ASN A 94 1.49 9.62 -13.14
CA ASN A 94 0.24 9.34 -13.85
C ASN A 94 -0.91 9.13 -12.87
N GLU A 95 -0.73 8.25 -11.87
CA GLU A 95 -1.74 7.96 -10.85
C GLU A 95 -2.19 9.24 -10.13
N ILE A 96 -1.25 10.09 -9.73
CA ILE A 96 -1.62 11.31 -9.00
C ILE A 96 -2.25 12.37 -9.88
N THR A 97 -1.82 12.47 -11.14
CA THR A 97 -2.41 13.39 -12.11
C THR A 97 -3.84 12.98 -12.44
N GLU A 98 -4.10 11.69 -12.63
CA GLU A 98 -5.44 11.17 -12.87
C GLU A 98 -6.39 11.45 -11.70
N TYR A 99 -5.96 11.17 -10.47
CA TYR A 99 -6.74 11.49 -9.28
C TYR A 99 -7.08 13.00 -9.21
N LEU A 100 -6.09 13.87 -9.45
CA LEU A 100 -6.30 15.32 -9.41
C LEU A 100 -7.26 15.80 -10.51
N ILE A 101 -7.19 15.19 -11.70
CA ILE A 101 -8.10 15.47 -12.83
C ILE A 101 -9.53 15.02 -12.51
N GLN A 102 -9.71 13.80 -11.99
CA GLN A 102 -11.03 13.23 -11.69
C GLN A 102 -11.76 14.03 -10.60
N ASN A 103 -11.02 14.67 -9.71
CA ASN A 103 -11.55 15.44 -8.59
C ASN A 103 -11.38 16.97 -8.81
N ALA A 104 -11.11 17.39 -10.05
CA ALA A 104 -10.83 18.77 -10.39
C ALA A 104 -12.06 19.69 -10.21
N LYS A 105 -11.79 21.00 -10.20
CA LYS A 105 -12.86 22.00 -10.32
C LYS A 105 -13.60 21.79 -11.65
N GLU A 106 -14.93 21.75 -11.59
CA GLU A 106 -15.78 21.82 -12.79
C GLU A 106 -15.53 23.14 -13.55
N GLN A 107 -15.65 23.07 -14.88
CA GLN A 107 -15.39 24.19 -15.78
C GLN A 107 -16.53 25.22 -15.78
#